data_AF-A0A968Q8E2-F1
#
_entry.id   AF-A0A968Q8E2-F1
#
_cell.length_a   1.000
_cell.length_b   1.000
_cell.length_c   1.000
_cell.angle_alpha   90.00
_cell.angle_beta   90.00
_cell.angle_gamma   90.00
#
_symmetry.space_group_name_H-M   'P 1'
#
loop_
_entity.id
_entity.type
_entity.pdbx_description
1 polymer ?
#
loop_
_entity_poly.entity_id
_entity_poly.type
_entity_poly.pdbx_seq_one_letter_code
_entity_poly.pdbx_strand_id
1 'polypeptide(L)'
;MEPLICIQDLSFTYINRSEPVLSAANLELNPGEIVLVAGSTGSGKSTLFNCIAGIAPAHINGTLTGQIRFRGQDMQLWSVCQRSHHIGTLLQNVETQIFTDTVYDEVVFGLENLNTPAQRIPPLSEAILQEFDLQPQKSWPICRLSAGQKQRLVIACILAMDQPVLMLDEPFAYLDRATSKRLLALLKQRATQGQAILIVEHRLDLVREICDRTFHITQKQLHPGPPPHSPLPHPPI
;
A
#
# COMPACT_ATOMS: atom_id res chain seq x y z
N MET A 1 12.03 -15.38 -11.37
CA MET A 1 10.60 -15.44 -11.03
C MET A 1 9.90 -14.36 -11.83
N GLU A 2 8.65 -14.56 -12.21
CA GLU A 2 7.86 -13.52 -12.87
C GLU A 2 7.40 -12.46 -11.84
N PRO A 3 7.47 -11.16 -12.15
CA PRO A 3 7.03 -10.11 -11.24
C PRO A 3 5.52 -10.18 -10.97
N LEU A 4 5.10 -9.83 -9.74
CA LEU A 4 3.68 -9.70 -9.42
C LEU A 4 3.09 -8.46 -10.07
N ILE A 5 3.78 -7.32 -10.04
CA ILE A 5 3.39 -6.10 -10.74
C ILE A 5 4.52 -5.68 -11.69
N CYS A 6 4.17 -5.38 -12.94
CA CYS A 6 5.06 -4.80 -13.93
C CYS A 6 4.42 -3.54 -14.51
N ILE A 7 5.13 -2.42 -14.41
CA ILE A 7 4.74 -1.10 -14.91
C ILE A 7 5.70 -0.74 -16.04
N GLN A 8 5.15 -0.42 -17.21
CA GLN A 8 5.92 -0.07 -18.40
C GLN A 8 5.46 1.27 -18.98
N ASP A 9 6.40 2.20 -19.10
CA ASP A 9 6.22 3.54 -19.68
C ASP A 9 4.99 4.30 -19.16
N LEU A 10 4.65 4.10 -17.89
CA LEU A 10 3.44 4.65 -17.29
C LEU A 10 3.53 6.17 -17.20
N SER A 11 2.56 6.86 -17.80
CA SER A 11 2.41 8.29 -17.64
C SER A 11 0.99 8.65 -17.24
N PHE A 12 0.85 9.61 -16.33
CA PHE A 12 -0.46 10.11 -15.90
C PHE A 12 -0.50 11.63 -15.86
N THR A 13 -1.51 12.20 -16.54
CA THR A 13 -1.78 13.63 -16.60
C THR A 13 -3.18 13.90 -16.09
N TYR A 14 -3.32 14.67 -15.01
CA TYR A 14 -4.63 15.13 -14.53
C TYR A 14 -5.31 16.02 -15.57
N ILE A 15 -6.65 15.98 -15.65
CA ILE A 15 -7.42 16.76 -16.64
C ILE A 15 -7.13 18.27 -16.64
N ASN A 16 -6.81 18.83 -15.47
CA ASN A 16 -6.50 20.26 -15.30
C ASN A 16 -5.00 20.57 -15.41
N ARG A 17 -4.20 19.68 -15.99
CA ARG A 17 -2.76 19.88 -16.19
C ARG A 17 -2.39 19.63 -17.65
N SER A 18 -1.52 20.48 -18.18
CA SER A 18 -0.92 20.30 -19.50
C SER A 18 0.20 19.25 -19.49
N GLU A 19 0.80 19.01 -18.32
CA GLU A 19 1.96 18.14 -18.18
C GLU A 19 1.69 16.96 -17.23
N PRO A 20 2.30 15.80 -17.49
CA PRO A 20 2.18 14.64 -16.62
C PRO A 20 2.73 14.91 -15.22
N VAL A 21 2.13 14.24 -14.23
CA VAL A 21 2.66 14.14 -12.86
C VAL A 21 3.65 12.98 -12.75
N LEU A 22 3.42 11.92 -13.52
CA LEU A 22 4.34 10.80 -13.72
C LEU A 22 4.56 10.63 -15.22
N SER A 23 5.80 10.48 -15.65
CA SER A 23 6.20 10.35 -17.05
C SER A 23 7.12 9.15 -17.23
N ALA A 24 6.73 8.26 -18.15
CA ALA A 24 7.48 7.06 -18.55
C ALA A 24 8.01 6.24 -17.35
N ALA A 25 7.20 6.08 -16.31
CA ALA A 25 7.58 5.35 -15.11
C ALA A 25 7.64 3.85 -15.40
N ASN A 26 8.74 3.23 -14.97
CA ASN A 26 9.00 1.81 -15.12
C ASN A 26 9.31 1.21 -13.73
N LEU A 27 8.63 0.13 -13.37
CA LEU A 27 8.81 -0.53 -12.08
C LEU A 27 8.39 -2.00 -12.17
N GLU A 28 9.17 -2.86 -11.55
CA GLU A 28 8.84 -4.27 -11.35
C GLU A 28 8.89 -4.58 -9.86
N LEU A 29 7.84 -5.23 -9.38
CA LEU A 29 7.67 -5.66 -8.01
C LEU A 29 7.54 -7.19 -7.98
N ASN A 30 8.54 -7.85 -7.43
CA ASN A 30 8.69 -9.30 -7.42
C ASN A 30 8.04 -9.94 -6.18
N PRO A 31 7.59 -11.21 -6.26
CA PRO A 31 7.15 -11.94 -5.08
C PRO A 31 8.20 -11.92 -3.97
N GLY A 32 7.78 -11.60 -2.75
CA GLY A 32 8.63 -11.53 -1.56
C GLY A 32 9.56 -10.33 -1.47
N GLU A 33 9.39 -9.34 -2.35
CA GLU A 33 10.18 -8.11 -2.36
C GLU A 33 9.46 -6.98 -1.63
N ILE A 34 10.21 -6.19 -0.86
CA ILE A 34 9.75 -4.92 -0.26
C ILE A 34 10.46 -3.76 -0.96
N VAL A 35 9.70 -2.95 -1.66
CA VAL A 35 10.20 -1.79 -2.42
C VAL A 35 9.73 -0.49 -1.78
N LEU A 36 10.66 0.43 -1.54
CA LEU A 36 10.36 1.80 -1.10
C LEU A 36 10.22 2.74 -2.31
N VAL A 37 9.18 3.56 -2.32
CA VAL A 37 9.03 4.69 -3.25
C VAL A 37 9.17 6.00 -2.46
N ALA A 38 10.30 6.67 -2.65
CA ALA A 38 10.64 7.92 -2.00
C ALA A 38 10.45 9.12 -2.95
N GLY A 39 10.23 10.30 -2.37
CA GLY A 39 10.11 11.55 -3.13
C GLY A 39 9.46 12.65 -2.31
N SER A 40 9.63 13.90 -2.73
CA SER A 40 9.01 15.05 -2.09
C SER A 40 7.48 14.98 -2.09
N THR A 41 6.83 15.74 -1.20
CA THR A 41 5.37 15.91 -1.23
C THR A 41 4.95 16.44 -2.61
N GLY A 42 3.91 15.85 -3.20
CA GLY A 42 3.44 16.21 -4.54
C GLY A 42 4.26 15.66 -5.71
N SER A 43 5.26 14.80 -5.47
CA SER A 43 6.08 14.22 -6.54
C SER A 43 5.32 13.23 -7.45
N GLY A 44 4.19 12.68 -7.00
CA GLY A 44 3.40 11.69 -7.76
C GLY A 44 3.30 10.30 -7.12
N LYS A 45 3.78 10.11 -5.89
CA LYS A 45 3.72 8.81 -5.16
C LYS A 45 2.29 8.26 -5.07
N SER A 46 1.36 9.06 -4.54
CA SER A 46 -0.05 8.64 -4.44
C SER A 46 -0.71 8.52 -5.82
N THR A 47 -0.25 9.28 -6.83
CA THR A 47 -0.70 9.09 -8.22
C THR A 47 -0.30 7.71 -8.75
N LEU A 48 0.93 7.26 -8.49
CA LEU A 48 1.39 5.91 -8.85
C LEU A 48 0.48 4.83 -8.23
N PHE A 49 0.20 4.94 -6.93
CA PHE A 49 -0.68 4.01 -6.23
C PHE A 49 -2.10 4.02 -6.81
N ASN A 50 -2.67 5.20 -7.08
CA ASN A 50 -3.99 5.33 -7.69
C ASN A 50 -4.06 4.70 -9.08
N CYS A 51 -3.00 4.80 -9.88
CA CYS A 51 -2.92 4.14 -11.19
C CYS A 51 -2.86 2.61 -11.07
N ILE A 52 -2.06 2.09 -10.12
CA ILE A 52 -1.96 0.63 -9.87
C ILE A 52 -3.27 0.07 -9.33
N ALA A 53 -3.93 0.77 -8.41
CA ALA A 53 -5.23 0.39 -7.86
C ALA A 53 -6.40 0.55 -8.86
N GLY A 54 -6.17 1.21 -10.01
CA GLY A 54 -7.19 1.50 -11.01
C GLY A 54 -8.13 2.65 -10.66
N ILE A 55 -7.88 3.35 -9.55
CA ILE A 55 -8.62 4.55 -9.13
C ILE A 55 -8.41 5.67 -10.16
N ALA A 56 -7.20 5.80 -10.70
CA ALA A 56 -6.89 6.66 -11.83
C ALA A 56 -6.69 5.79 -13.10
N PRO A 57 -7.44 6.02 -14.19
CA PRO A 57 -8.34 7.14 -14.45
C PRO A 57 -9.82 6.93 -14.09
N ALA A 58 -10.22 5.76 -13.56
CA ALA A 58 -11.65 5.39 -13.44
C ALA A 58 -12.48 6.36 -12.57
N HIS A 59 -11.89 6.90 -11.50
CA HIS A 59 -12.53 7.82 -10.56
C HIS A 59 -11.77 9.15 -10.42
N ILE A 60 -10.53 9.22 -10.94
CA ILE A 60 -9.72 10.44 -10.99
C ILE A 60 -9.52 10.83 -12.44
N ASN A 61 -10.16 11.92 -12.86
CA ASN A 61 -10.11 12.40 -14.24
C ASN A 61 -8.70 12.75 -14.69
N GLY A 62 -8.26 12.10 -15.77
CA GLY A 62 -6.96 12.31 -16.39
C GLY A 62 -6.70 11.31 -17.50
N THR A 63 -5.55 11.45 -18.14
CA THR A 63 -5.09 10.56 -19.21
C THR A 63 -4.00 9.66 -18.64
N LEU A 64 -4.23 8.34 -18.72
CA LEU A 64 -3.25 7.31 -18.40
C LEU A 64 -2.70 6.71 -19.70
N THR A 65 -1.38 6.67 -19.85
CA THR A 65 -0.68 5.94 -20.93
C THR A 65 0.33 4.97 -20.34
N GLY A 66 0.82 4.03 -21.15
CA GLY A 66 1.66 2.92 -20.68
C GLY A 66 0.83 1.72 -20.23
N GLN A 67 1.47 0.75 -19.57
CA GLN A 67 0.87 -0.53 -19.20
C GLN A 67 1.15 -0.91 -17.76
N ILE A 68 0.17 -1.53 -17.11
CA ILE A 68 0.29 -2.11 -15.77
C ILE A 68 -0.19 -3.56 -15.89
N ARG A 69 0.67 -4.50 -15.54
CA ARG A 69 0.36 -5.94 -15.58
C ARG A 69 0.46 -6.56 -14.20
N PHE A 70 -0.45 -7.48 -13.90
CA PHE A 70 -0.37 -8.38 -12.75
C PHE A 70 -0.10 -9.81 -13.23
N ARG A 71 1.04 -10.40 -12.83
CA ARG A 71 1.49 -11.73 -13.30
C ARG A 71 1.37 -11.89 -14.83
N GLY A 72 1.95 -10.91 -15.55
CA GLY A 72 1.93 -10.88 -17.01
C GLY A 72 0.60 -10.48 -17.65
N GLN A 73 -0.51 -10.46 -16.92
CA GLN A 73 -1.82 -10.06 -17.46
C GLN A 73 -2.03 -8.55 -17.39
N ASP A 74 -2.38 -7.93 -18.51
CA ASP A 74 -2.71 -6.51 -18.57
C ASP A 74 -3.96 -6.19 -17.72
N MET A 75 -3.82 -5.20 -16.85
CA MET A 75 -4.87 -4.75 -15.94
C MET A 75 -5.68 -3.57 -16.50
N GLN A 76 -5.38 -3.05 -17.70
CA GLN A 76 -6.01 -1.83 -18.24
C GLN A 76 -7.54 -1.89 -18.23
N LEU A 77 -8.13 -3.06 -18.47
CA LEU A 77 -9.59 -3.28 -18.46
C LEU A 77 -10.15 -3.76 -17.11
N TRP A 78 -9.28 -3.98 -16.11
CA TRP A 78 -9.72 -4.42 -14.79
C TRP A 78 -10.31 -3.25 -14.01
N SER A 79 -11.50 -3.47 -13.43
CA SER A 79 -12.12 -2.53 -12.51
C SER A 79 -11.34 -2.45 -11.19
N VAL A 80 -11.56 -1.39 -10.41
CA VAL A 80 -11.00 -1.25 -9.05
C VAL A 80 -11.30 -2.48 -8.19
N CYS A 81 -12.52 -3.01 -8.29
CA CYS A 81 -12.94 -4.22 -7.57
C CYS A 81 -12.13 -5.46 -8.02
N GLN A 82 -11.89 -5.65 -9.32
CA GLN A 82 -11.06 -6.78 -9.77
C GLN A 82 -9.61 -6.64 -9.28
N ARG A 83 -9.07 -5.42 -9.29
CA ARG A 83 -7.72 -5.14 -8.78
C ARG A 83 -7.63 -5.36 -7.27
N SER A 84 -8.67 -5.01 -6.51
CA SER A 84 -8.70 -5.19 -5.06
C SER A 84 -8.75 -6.66 -4.63
N HIS A 85 -9.02 -7.62 -5.50
CA HIS A 85 -8.85 -9.04 -5.15
C HIS A 85 -7.36 -9.44 -5.07
N HIS A 86 -6.47 -8.62 -5.63
CA HIS A 86 -5.05 -8.93 -5.74
C HIS A 86 -4.15 -7.90 -5.04
N ILE A 87 -4.66 -6.69 -4.79
CA ILE A 87 -3.88 -5.56 -4.31
C ILE A 87 -4.56 -4.92 -3.09
N GLY A 88 -3.97 -5.09 -1.92
CA GLY A 88 -4.34 -4.37 -0.71
C GLY A 88 -3.71 -2.99 -0.70
N THR A 89 -4.50 -1.94 -0.45
CA THR A 89 -4.02 -0.55 -0.51
C THR A 89 -4.34 0.20 0.78
N LEU A 90 -3.31 0.70 1.46
CA LEU A 90 -3.43 1.70 2.50
C LEU A 90 -3.20 3.08 1.87
N LEU A 91 -4.18 3.96 2.01
CA LEU A 91 -4.11 5.34 1.57
C LEU A 91 -3.66 6.25 2.72
N GLN A 92 -3.12 7.41 2.37
CA GLN A 92 -2.60 8.39 3.33
C GLN A 92 -3.62 8.81 4.41
N ASN A 93 -4.90 8.89 4.07
CA ASN A 93 -5.96 9.21 5.03
C ASN A 93 -6.82 7.97 5.35
N VAL A 94 -6.54 7.34 6.49
CA VAL A 94 -7.27 6.15 6.95
C VAL A 94 -8.74 6.40 7.23
N GLU A 95 -9.15 7.64 7.57
CA GLU A 95 -10.57 7.96 7.81
C GLU A 95 -11.41 7.80 6.54
N THR A 96 -10.80 7.92 5.36
CA THR A 96 -11.49 7.69 4.07
C THR A 96 -11.67 6.21 3.73
N GLN A 97 -11.11 5.30 4.54
CA GLN A 97 -11.15 3.86 4.35
C GLN A 97 -11.89 3.12 5.47
N ILE A 98 -12.58 3.86 6.35
CA ILE A 98 -13.42 3.29 7.41
C ILE A 98 -14.88 3.42 6.97
N PHE A 99 -15.61 2.30 6.96
CA PHE A 99 -16.96 2.25 6.38
C PHE A 99 -18.05 1.78 7.35
N THR A 100 -17.67 1.11 8.43
CA THR A 100 -18.60 0.49 9.38
C THR A 100 -18.63 1.23 10.72
N ASP A 101 -19.56 0.84 11.59
CA ASP A 101 -19.72 1.46 12.90
C ASP A 101 -18.79 0.89 13.96
N THR A 102 -18.42 -0.40 13.87
CA THR A 102 -17.67 -1.11 14.91
C THR A 102 -16.36 -1.70 14.41
N VAL A 103 -15.38 -1.83 15.32
CA VAL A 103 -14.05 -2.37 15.01
C VAL A 103 -14.12 -3.76 14.38
N TYR A 104 -14.98 -4.64 14.90
CA TYR A 104 -15.15 -5.97 14.36
C TYR A 104 -15.75 -5.97 12.97
N ASP A 105 -16.81 -5.17 12.77
CA ASP A 105 -17.53 -5.11 11.49
C ASP A 105 -16.62 -4.58 10.38
N GLU A 106 -15.67 -3.69 10.70
CA GLU A 106 -14.71 -3.17 9.72
C GLU A 106 -13.80 -4.26 9.16
N VAL A 107 -13.36 -5.18 10.02
CA VAL A 107 -12.53 -6.33 9.59
C VAL A 107 -13.37 -7.31 8.78
N VAL A 108 -14.59 -7.59 9.24
CA VAL A 108 -15.54 -8.48 8.54
C VAL A 108 -15.87 -7.94 7.16
N PHE A 109 -16.09 -6.64 7.03
CA PHE A 109 -16.45 -5.97 5.78
C PHE A 109 -15.45 -6.24 4.67
N GLY A 110 -14.14 -6.14 4.95
CA GLY A 110 -13.09 -6.46 3.97
C GLY A 110 -13.14 -7.92 3.53
N LEU A 111 -13.31 -8.85 4.47
CA LEU A 111 -13.36 -10.29 4.20
C LEU A 111 -14.60 -10.70 3.40
N GLU A 112 -15.77 -10.12 3.71
CA GLU A 112 -17.02 -10.34 2.98
C GLU A 112 -16.93 -9.82 1.54
N ASN A 113 -16.31 -8.66 1.33
CA ASN A 113 -16.10 -8.09 -0.01
C ASN A 113 -15.21 -8.97 -0.90
N LEU A 114 -14.31 -9.76 -0.31
CA LEU A 114 -13.52 -10.78 -1.02
C LEU A 114 -14.21 -12.14 -1.12
N ASN A 115 -15.50 -12.21 -0.75
CA ASN A 115 -16.30 -13.42 -0.73
C ASN A 115 -15.65 -14.55 0.10
N THR A 116 -15.05 -14.18 1.24
CA THR A 116 -14.44 -15.14 2.17
C THR A 116 -15.53 -16.05 2.74
N PRO A 117 -15.32 -17.39 2.81
CA PRO A 117 -16.31 -18.30 3.37
C PRO A 117 -16.71 -17.90 4.81
N ALA A 118 -18.01 -17.81 5.09
CA ALA A 118 -18.54 -17.33 6.38
C ALA A 118 -17.93 -18.02 7.61
N GLN A 119 -17.61 -19.32 7.51
CA GLN A 119 -17.00 -20.09 8.59
C GLN A 119 -15.54 -19.68 8.90
N ARG A 120 -14.85 -19.07 7.93
CA ARG A 120 -13.47 -18.58 8.07
C ARG A 120 -13.40 -17.15 8.60
N ILE A 121 -14.47 -16.37 8.46
CA ILE A 121 -14.47 -14.95 8.85
C ILE A 121 -14.19 -14.79 10.36
N PRO A 122 -14.93 -15.43 11.29
CA PRO A 122 -14.68 -15.25 12.72
C PRO A 122 -13.23 -15.56 13.14
N PRO A 123 -12.63 -16.72 12.82
CA PRO A 123 -11.26 -16.98 13.26
C PRO A 123 -10.22 -16.03 12.63
N LEU A 124 -10.41 -15.57 11.39
CA LEU A 124 -9.53 -14.58 10.77
C LEU A 124 -9.65 -13.21 11.45
N SER A 125 -10.87 -12.76 11.71
CA SER A 125 -11.14 -11.49 12.39
C SER A 125 -10.58 -11.49 13.81
N GLU A 126 -10.74 -12.59 14.56
CA GLU A 126 -10.18 -12.67 15.91
C GLU A 126 -8.65 -12.67 15.91
N ALA A 127 -8.03 -13.42 15.00
CA ALA A 127 -6.58 -13.50 14.89
C ALA A 127 -5.97 -12.13 14.57
N ILE A 128 -6.52 -11.40 13.60
CA ILE A 128 -5.95 -10.12 13.19
C ILE A 128 -6.17 -9.03 14.24
N LEU A 129 -7.33 -9.00 14.91
CA LEU A 129 -7.55 -8.06 16.01
C LEU A 129 -6.62 -8.33 17.18
N GLN A 130 -6.25 -9.59 17.41
CA GLN A 130 -5.28 -9.95 18.45
C GLN A 130 -3.87 -9.50 18.04
N GLU A 131 -3.47 -9.76 16.78
CA GLU A 131 -2.17 -9.37 16.24
C GLU A 131 -1.93 -7.85 16.30
N PHE A 132 -3.00 -7.05 16.15
CA PHE A 132 -2.94 -5.60 16.19
C PHE A 132 -3.29 -4.97 17.55
N ASP A 133 -3.41 -5.75 18.62
CA ASP A 133 -3.79 -5.28 19.97
C ASP A 133 -5.09 -4.43 19.95
N LEU A 134 -6.12 -4.93 19.26
CA LEU A 134 -7.45 -4.32 19.14
C LEU A 134 -8.59 -5.20 19.69
N GLN A 135 -8.27 -6.40 20.19
CA GLN A 135 -9.24 -7.31 20.80
C GLN A 135 -10.12 -6.67 21.89
N PRO A 136 -9.58 -5.90 22.86
CA PRO A 136 -10.40 -5.24 23.86
C PRO A 136 -11.39 -4.21 23.29
N GLN A 137 -11.12 -3.69 22.08
CA GLN A 137 -11.92 -2.69 21.38
C GLN A 137 -12.84 -3.29 20.32
N LYS A 138 -12.88 -4.62 20.17
CA LYS A 138 -13.64 -5.33 19.13
C LYS A 138 -15.08 -4.82 18.95
N SER A 139 -15.79 -4.56 20.05
CA SER A 139 -17.18 -4.08 20.04
C SER A 139 -17.32 -2.56 20.20
N TRP A 140 -16.21 -1.81 20.16
CA TRP A 140 -16.28 -0.36 20.29
C TRP A 140 -16.78 0.27 18.99
N PRO A 141 -17.55 1.37 19.09
CA PRO A 141 -17.74 2.27 17.97
C PRO A 141 -16.39 2.81 17.48
N ILE A 142 -16.14 2.79 16.16
CA ILE A 142 -14.84 3.20 15.59
C ILE A 142 -14.52 4.66 15.93
N CYS A 143 -15.54 5.52 16.07
CA CYS A 143 -15.37 6.91 16.48
C CYS A 143 -14.69 7.10 17.84
N ARG A 144 -14.64 6.06 18.70
CA ARG A 144 -13.93 6.08 19.98
C ARG A 144 -12.44 5.74 19.87
N LEU A 145 -12.00 5.23 18.72
CA LEU A 145 -10.59 4.91 18.50
C LEU A 145 -9.76 6.19 18.36
N SER A 146 -8.56 6.18 18.95
CA SER A 146 -7.54 7.17 18.66
C SER A 146 -7.04 7.04 17.21
N ALA A 147 -6.38 8.08 16.68
CA ALA A 147 -5.81 8.03 15.32
C ALA A 147 -4.86 6.83 15.12
N GLY A 148 -4.00 6.52 16.10
CA GLY A 148 -3.12 5.35 16.04
C GLY A 148 -3.86 4.00 16.14
N GLN A 149 -5.01 3.95 16.81
CA GLN A 149 -5.86 2.75 16.80
C GLN A 149 -6.58 2.59 15.45
N LYS A 150 -7.06 3.68 14.85
CA LYS A 150 -7.64 3.65 13.49
C LYS A 150 -6.62 3.23 12.44
N GLN A 151 -5.39 3.75 12.52
CA GLN A 151 -4.28 3.32 11.66
C GLN A 151 -4.06 1.81 11.76
N ARG A 152 -3.96 1.28 13.00
CA ARG A 152 -3.83 -0.16 13.23
C ARG A 152 -5.00 -0.96 12.67
N LEU A 153 -6.24 -0.48 12.85
CA LEU A 153 -7.43 -1.14 12.34
C LEU A 153 -7.42 -1.24 10.81
N VAL A 154 -7.16 -0.15 10.10
CA VAL A 154 -7.14 -0.18 8.63
C VAL A 154 -6.04 -1.10 8.10
N ILE A 155 -4.84 -1.06 8.71
CA ILE A 155 -3.76 -1.99 8.34
C ILE A 155 -4.15 -3.45 8.65
N ALA A 156 -4.80 -3.70 9.79
CA ALA A 156 -5.32 -5.02 10.13
C ALA A 156 -6.32 -5.52 9.06
N CYS A 157 -7.29 -4.70 8.65
CA CYS A 157 -8.24 -5.05 7.60
C CYS A 157 -7.54 -5.42 6.28
N ILE A 158 -6.52 -4.64 5.88
CA ILE A 158 -5.74 -4.91 4.67
C ILE A 158 -4.97 -6.23 4.78
N LEU A 159 -4.34 -6.53 5.91
CA LEU A 159 -3.58 -7.76 6.09
C LEU A 159 -4.46 -9.00 6.29
N ALA A 160 -5.67 -8.85 6.83
CA ALA A 160 -6.63 -9.94 6.98
C ALA A 160 -7.09 -10.48 5.63
N MET A 161 -7.14 -9.63 4.61
CA MET A 161 -7.53 -9.96 3.23
C MET A 161 -6.50 -10.80 2.48
N ASP A 162 -5.26 -10.92 2.98
CA ASP A 162 -4.21 -11.81 2.46
C ASP A 162 -3.92 -11.67 0.96
N GLN A 163 -3.96 -10.43 0.45
CA GLN A 163 -3.72 -10.13 -0.96
C GLN A 163 -2.23 -10.30 -1.32
N PRO A 164 -1.90 -10.81 -2.53
CA PRO A 164 -0.50 -11.05 -2.91
C PRO A 164 0.35 -9.78 -3.05
N VAL A 165 -0.28 -8.62 -3.25
CA VAL A 165 0.41 -7.32 -3.33
C VAL A 165 -0.14 -6.38 -2.26
N LEU A 166 0.75 -5.70 -1.54
CA LEU A 166 0.40 -4.66 -0.57
C LEU A 166 1.02 -3.33 -1.02
N MET A 167 0.20 -2.29 -1.13
CA MET A 167 0.63 -0.91 -1.38
C MET A 167 0.32 -0.07 -0.15
N LEU A 168 1.35 0.42 0.53
CA LEU A 168 1.22 1.07 1.83
C LEU A 168 1.70 2.52 1.80
N ASP A 169 0.79 3.49 1.87
CA ASP A 169 1.10 4.92 1.90
C ASP A 169 1.17 5.42 3.35
N GLU A 170 2.38 5.76 3.81
CA GLU A 170 2.68 6.18 5.18
C GLU A 170 2.14 5.23 6.29
N PRO A 171 2.41 3.91 6.24
CA PRO A 171 1.81 2.95 7.17
C PRO A 171 2.17 3.17 8.64
N PHE A 172 3.26 3.90 8.91
CA PHE A 172 3.72 4.18 10.27
C PHE A 172 3.19 5.50 10.85
N ALA A 173 2.29 6.19 10.14
CA ALA A 173 1.66 7.40 10.64
C ALA A 173 0.94 7.13 11.97
N TYR A 174 1.09 8.04 12.93
CA TYR A 174 0.47 7.97 14.27
C TYR A 174 0.87 6.76 15.14
N LEU A 175 1.77 5.88 14.68
CA LEU A 175 2.22 4.72 15.44
C LEU A 175 3.38 5.10 16.37
N ASP A 176 3.34 4.59 17.60
CA ASP A 176 4.49 4.67 18.49
C ASP A 176 5.65 3.76 18.02
N ARG A 177 6.80 3.88 18.67
CA ARG A 177 8.00 3.12 18.29
C ARG A 177 7.83 1.62 18.45
N ALA A 178 7.11 1.16 19.47
CA ALA A 178 6.95 -0.27 19.74
C ALA A 178 6.04 -0.91 18.68
N THR A 179 4.93 -0.25 18.37
CA THR A 179 3.97 -0.66 17.34
C THR A 179 4.61 -0.62 15.96
N SER A 180 5.38 0.42 15.65
CA SER A 180 6.11 0.51 14.36
C SER A 180 7.07 -0.67 14.17
N LYS A 181 7.81 -1.06 15.22
CA LYS A 181 8.71 -2.23 15.17
C LYS A 181 7.97 -3.54 14.90
N ARG A 182 6.81 -3.73 15.53
CA ARG A 182 5.98 -4.92 15.30
C ARG A 182 5.45 -4.97 13.88
N LEU A 183 4.96 -3.83 13.36
CA LEU A 183 4.52 -3.74 11.98
C LEU A 183 5.66 -4.02 10.98
N LEU A 184 6.87 -3.49 11.21
CA LEU A 184 8.04 -3.80 10.38
C LEU A 184 8.35 -5.31 10.35
N ALA A 185 8.34 -5.96 11.51
CA ALA A 185 8.56 -7.40 11.60
C ALA A 185 7.49 -8.19 10.85
N LEU A 186 6.22 -7.77 10.97
CA LEU A 186 5.10 -8.39 10.27
C LEU A 186 5.23 -8.23 8.75
N LEU A 187 5.50 -7.02 8.24
CA LEU A 187 5.69 -6.79 6.81
C LEU A 187 6.85 -7.61 6.25
N LYS A 188 7.95 -7.72 7.01
CA LYS A 188 9.08 -8.59 6.63
C LYS A 188 8.66 -10.06 6.57
N GLN A 189 7.92 -10.55 7.56
CA GLN A 189 7.39 -11.91 7.56
C GLN A 189 6.48 -12.17 6.36
N ARG A 190 5.54 -11.26 6.09
CA ARG A 190 4.63 -11.31 4.94
C ARG A 190 5.38 -11.38 3.61
N ALA A 191 6.43 -10.57 3.46
CA ALA A 191 7.32 -10.66 2.30
C ALA A 191 8.02 -12.03 2.20
N THR A 192 8.56 -12.57 3.30
CA THR A 192 9.17 -13.92 3.26
C THR A 192 8.18 -15.04 2.91
N GLN A 193 6.87 -14.81 3.08
CA GLN A 193 5.80 -15.72 2.68
C GLN A 193 5.36 -15.54 1.22
N GLY A 194 5.96 -14.59 0.49
CA GLY A 194 5.77 -14.39 -0.95
C GLY A 194 4.91 -13.18 -1.33
N GLN A 195 4.36 -12.42 -0.37
CA GLN A 195 3.70 -11.15 -0.69
C GLN A 195 4.72 -10.13 -1.19
N ALA A 196 4.33 -9.29 -2.16
CA ALA A 196 5.15 -8.19 -2.60
C ALA A 196 4.62 -6.87 -2.05
N ILE A 197 5.50 -6.03 -1.52
CA ILE A 197 5.11 -4.86 -0.72
C ILE A 197 5.74 -3.61 -1.32
N LEU A 198 4.90 -2.66 -1.71
CA LEU A 198 5.30 -1.32 -2.14
C LEU A 198 4.98 -0.33 -1.03
N ILE A 199 6.00 0.32 -0.47
CA ILE A 199 5.84 1.27 0.65
C ILE A 199 6.17 2.67 0.16
N VAL A 200 5.32 3.64 0.49
CA VAL A 200 5.64 5.07 0.43
C VAL A 200 5.85 5.53 1.87
N GLU A 201 7.03 6.09 2.15
CA GLU A 201 7.35 6.57 3.50
C GLU A 201 8.32 7.76 3.44
N HIS A 202 8.10 8.73 4.32
CA HIS A 202 8.96 9.91 4.44
C HIS A 202 10.10 9.67 5.44
N ARG A 203 9.88 8.85 6.46
CA ARG A 203 10.86 8.50 7.51
C ARG A 203 11.67 7.28 7.07
N LEU A 204 12.59 7.48 6.14
CA LEU A 204 13.40 6.42 5.52
C LEU A 204 14.08 5.49 6.55
N ASP A 205 14.51 6.03 7.69
CA ASP A 205 15.13 5.27 8.78
C ASP A 205 14.26 4.15 9.36
N LEU A 206 12.94 4.24 9.26
CA LEU A 206 12.04 3.19 9.73
C LEU A 206 12.10 1.93 8.85
N VAL A 207 12.18 2.13 7.53
CA VAL A 207 11.97 1.08 6.54
C VAL A 207 13.27 0.59 5.90
N ARG A 208 14.37 1.32 6.10
CA ARG A 208 15.67 1.02 5.48
C ARG A 208 16.18 -0.41 5.71
N GLU A 209 15.84 -1.01 6.85
CA GLU A 209 16.32 -2.34 7.25
C GLU A 209 15.50 -3.49 6.64
N ILE A 210 14.33 -3.20 6.06
CA ILE A 210 13.44 -4.20 5.48
C ILE A 210 13.27 -4.07 3.95
N CYS A 211 13.56 -2.91 3.37
CA CYS A 211 13.40 -2.69 1.93
C CYS A 211 14.59 -3.22 1.13
N ASP A 212 14.29 -4.03 0.12
CA ASP A 212 15.27 -4.61 -0.81
C ASP A 212 15.75 -3.59 -1.85
N ARG A 213 14.84 -2.73 -2.31
CA ARG A 213 15.11 -1.68 -3.32
C ARG A 213 14.43 -0.38 -2.94
N THR A 214 14.91 0.70 -3.55
CA THR A 214 14.28 2.01 -3.49
C THR A 214 14.10 2.57 -4.88
N PHE A 215 13.01 3.29 -5.10
CA PHE A 215 12.79 4.14 -6.24
C PHE A 215 12.58 5.57 -5.77
N HIS A 216 13.07 6.54 -6.54
CA HIS A 216 12.84 7.96 -6.30
C HIS A 216 11.99 8.54 -7.41
N ILE A 217 11.01 9.35 -7.04
CA ILE A 217 10.32 10.21 -8.00
C ILE A 217 10.95 11.59 -7.99
N THR A 218 11.68 11.90 -9.06
CA THR A 218 12.33 13.20 -9.30
C THR A 218 12.01 13.66 -10.71
N GLN A 219 11.74 14.96 -10.89
CA GLN A 219 11.40 15.52 -12.20
C GLN A 219 10.28 14.74 -12.93
N LYS A 220 9.28 14.25 -12.17
CA LYS A 220 8.13 13.46 -12.65
C LYS A 220 8.47 12.07 -13.19
N GLN A 221 9.72 11.64 -13.07
CA GLN A 221 10.17 10.31 -13.50
C GLN A 221 10.48 9.44 -12.29
N LEU A 222 10.26 8.14 -12.45
CA LEU A 222 10.54 7.13 -11.44
C LEU A 222 11.90 6.50 -11.75
N HIS A 223 12.88 6.68 -10.87
CA HIS A 223 14.23 6.16 -11.05
C HIS A 223 14.58 5.15 -9.96
N PRO A 224 15.30 4.05 -10.29
CA PRO A 224 15.89 3.21 -9.26
C PRO A 224 16.90 4.02 -8.44
N GLY A 225 16.82 3.89 -7.12
CA GLY A 225 17.74 4.47 -6.16
C GLY A 225 18.70 3.44 -5.57
N PRO A 226 19.74 3.88 -4.84
CA PRO A 226 20.53 2.97 -4.03
C PRO A 226 19.63 2.27 -2.99
N PRO A 227 19.97 1.05 -2.56
CA PRO A 227 19.26 0.40 -1.46
C PRO A 227 19.23 1.31 -0.23
N PRO A 228 18.12 1.35 0.53
CA PRO A 228 17.94 2.37 1.56
C PRO A 228 18.88 2.18 2.77
N HIS A 229 19.54 1.03 2.87
CA HIS A 229 20.61 0.76 3.84
C HIS A 229 21.99 1.28 3.41
N SER A 230 22.13 1.82 2.20
CA SER A 230 23.37 2.48 1.76
C SER A 230 23.52 3.83 2.47
N PRO A 231 24.73 4.22 2.91
CA PRO A 231 24.93 5.53 3.51
C PRO A 231 24.46 6.63 2.54
N LEU A 232 23.68 7.58 3.05
CA LEU A 232 23.29 8.76 2.27
C LEU A 232 24.55 9.45 1.75
N PRO A 233 24.64 9.79 0.45
CA PRO A 233 25.76 10.61 -0.02
C PRO A 233 25.78 11.91 0.79
N HIS A 234 26.92 12.24 1.38
CA HIS A 234 27.10 13.49 2.10
C HIS A 234 26.70 14.66 1.17
N PRO A 235 25.96 15.67 1.65
CA PRO A 235 25.70 16.86 0.86
C PRO A 235 27.05 17.48 0.46
N PRO A 236 27.18 18.02 -0.77
CA PRO A 236 28.37 18.77 -1.15
C PRO A 236 28.56 19.93 -0.16
N ILE A 237 29.79 20.05 0.35
CA ILE A 237 30.26 21.16 1.19
C ILE A 237 30.25 22.46 0.38
#